data_AF-A0A0F0M1A6-F1
#
_entry.id   AF-A0A0F0M1A6-F1
#
_cell.length_a   1.000
_cell.length_b   1.000
_cell.length_c   1.000
_cell.angle_alpha   90.00
_cell.angle_beta   90.00
_cell.angle_gamma   90.00
#
_symmetry.space_group_name_H-M   'P 1'
#
loop_
_entity.id
_entity.type
_entity.pdbx_description
1 polymer ?
#
loop_
_entity_poly.entity_id
_entity_poly.type
_entity_poly.pdbx_seq_one_letter_code
_entity_poly.pdbx_strand_id
1 'polypeptide(L)'
;MKRARQLRPDEIEALIAHYRDTGSVTTAAKAVGITRQTAGKYLTDAGFFTIRRMSDDDIARARGAREAGQSINSIACVTGFSPHTVARALR
;
A
#
# COMPACT_ATOMS: atom_id res chain seq x y z
N MET A 1 -23.80 -13.40 -6.63
CA MET A 1 -22.76 -12.48 -6.10
C MET A 1 -23.31 -11.06 -6.08
N LYS A 2 -23.26 -10.34 -4.95
CA LYS A 2 -23.70 -8.94 -4.84
C LYS A 2 -22.57 -8.04 -5.37
N ARG A 3 -22.86 -7.16 -6.34
CA ARG A 3 -21.87 -6.23 -6.91
C ARG A 3 -21.43 -5.21 -5.84
N ALA A 4 -20.15 -4.85 -5.85
CA ALA A 4 -19.62 -3.83 -4.96
C ALA A 4 -20.31 -2.48 -5.24
N ARG A 5 -20.77 -1.81 -4.17
CA ARG A 5 -21.34 -0.45 -4.26
C ARG A 5 -20.34 0.47 -4.97
N GLN A 6 -20.81 1.18 -5.98
CA GLN A 6 -20.04 2.22 -6.63
C GLN A 6 -20.26 3.54 -5.88
N LEU A 7 -19.17 4.25 -5.58
CA LEU A 7 -19.25 5.60 -5.03
C LEU A 7 -19.58 6.60 -6.14
N ARG A 8 -20.38 7.60 -5.79
CA ARG A 8 -20.56 8.81 -6.60
C ARG A 8 -19.33 9.73 -6.49
N PRO A 9 -19.14 10.70 -7.40
CA PRO A 9 -18.00 11.62 -7.35
C PRO A 9 -17.83 12.35 -5.99
N ASP A 10 -18.92 12.83 -5.41
CA ASP A 10 -18.94 13.48 -4.09
C ASP A 10 -18.44 12.54 -2.97
N GLU A 11 -18.80 11.26 -3.04
CA GLU A 11 -18.38 10.26 -2.07
C GLU A 11 -16.90 9.87 -2.24
N ILE A 12 -16.37 9.94 -3.47
CA ILE A 12 -14.94 9.72 -3.75
C ILE A 12 -14.12 10.89 -3.18
N GLU A 13 -14.58 12.12 -3.34
CA GLU A 13 -13.92 13.29 -2.74
C GLU A 13 -13.90 13.21 -1.21
N ALA A 14 -15.02 12.83 -0.59
CA ALA A 14 -15.09 12.59 0.85
C ALA A 14 -14.11 11.49 1.31
N LEU A 15 -14.02 10.38 0.56
CA LEU A 15 -13.06 9.31 0.82
C LEU A 15 -11.61 9.84 0.80
N ILE A 16 -11.25 10.61 -0.23
CA ILE A 16 -9.91 11.20 -0.37
C ILE A 16 -9.61 12.17 0.77
N ALA A 17 -10.58 13.01 1.14
CA ALA A 17 -10.43 13.95 2.24
C ALA A 17 -10.16 13.22 3.57
N HIS A 18 -10.95 12.20 3.90
CA HIS A 18 -10.72 11.38 5.10
C HIS A 18 -9.39 10.63 5.07
N TYR A 19 -8.95 10.17 3.90
CA TYR A 19 -7.64 9.53 3.77
C TYR A 19 -6.50 10.52 4.00
N ARG A 20 -6.58 11.73 3.45
CA ARG A 20 -5.57 12.78 3.65
C ARG A 20 -5.47 13.22 5.11
N ASP A 21 -6.61 13.34 5.78
CA ASP A 21 -6.68 13.73 7.19
C ASP A 21 -6.09 12.66 8.13
N THR A 22 -6.43 11.40 7.90
CA THR A 22 -6.11 10.31 8.85
C THR A 22 -4.92 9.46 8.46
N GLY A 23 -4.50 9.48 7.18
CA GLY A 23 -3.55 8.52 6.60
C GLY A 23 -4.06 7.06 6.57
N SER A 24 -5.32 6.80 6.95
CA SER A 24 -5.85 5.46 7.15
C SER A 24 -6.95 5.12 6.15
N VAL A 25 -6.66 4.18 5.25
CA VAL A 25 -7.66 3.64 4.30
C VAL A 25 -8.85 3.03 5.02
N THR A 26 -8.62 2.36 6.15
CA THR A 26 -9.69 1.72 6.92
C THR A 26 -10.65 2.75 7.50
N THR A 27 -10.11 3.85 8.02
CA THR A 27 -10.92 4.94 8.59
C THR A 27 -11.69 5.65 7.49
N ALA A 28 -11.03 5.95 6.37
CA ALA A 28 -11.67 6.58 5.20
C ALA A 28 -12.78 5.69 4.60
N ALA A 29 -12.57 4.38 4.50
CA ALA A 29 -13.57 3.43 3.99
C ALA A 29 -14.83 3.39 4.87
N LYS A 30 -14.65 3.42 6.20
CA LYS A 30 -15.77 3.45 7.15
C LYS A 30 -16.60 4.71 7.01
N ALA A 31 -15.96 5.86 6.80
CA ALA A 31 -16.65 7.15 6.68
C ALA A 31 -17.65 7.21 5.51
N VAL A 32 -17.36 6.49 4.42
CA VAL A 32 -18.24 6.44 3.23
C VAL A 32 -18.99 5.11 3.07
N GLY A 33 -18.89 4.21 4.06
CA GLY A 33 -19.65 2.96 4.12
C GLY A 33 -19.27 1.91 3.06
N ILE A 34 -17.96 1.76 2.76
CA ILE A 34 -17.44 0.74 1.84
C ILE A 34 -16.36 -0.13 2.50
N THR A 35 -15.96 -1.20 1.82
CA THR A 35 -14.87 -2.06 2.30
C THR A 35 -13.51 -1.37 2.11
N ARG A 36 -12.53 -1.76 2.93
CA ARG A 36 -11.13 -1.31 2.79
C ARG A 36 -10.57 -1.60 1.39
N GLN A 37 -10.89 -2.75 0.79
CA GLN A 37 -10.41 -3.11 -0.55
C GLN A 37 -10.98 -2.17 -1.62
N THR A 38 -12.29 -1.89 -1.57
CA THR A 38 -12.93 -0.95 -2.50
C THR A 38 -12.37 0.46 -2.33
N ALA A 39 -12.17 0.92 -1.08
CA ALA A 39 -11.56 2.20 -0.79
C ALA A 39 -10.12 2.29 -1.33
N GLY A 40 -9.32 1.23 -1.12
CA GLY A 40 -7.96 1.16 -1.66
C GLY A 40 -7.92 1.25 -3.18
N LYS A 41 -8.90 0.67 -3.88
CA LYS A 41 -9.03 0.81 -5.33
C LYS A 41 -9.30 2.27 -5.73
N TYR A 42 -10.33 2.90 -5.17
CA TYR A 42 -10.65 4.30 -5.49
C TYR A 42 -9.48 5.25 -5.18
N LEU A 43 -8.78 5.04 -4.06
CA LEU A 43 -7.61 5.82 -3.71
C LEU A 43 -6.46 5.60 -4.72
N THR A 44 -6.22 4.36 -5.14
CA THR A 44 -5.19 4.05 -6.17
C THR A 44 -5.55 4.69 -7.51
N ASP A 45 -6.82 4.59 -7.94
CA ASP A 45 -7.32 5.18 -9.18
C ASP A 45 -7.20 6.72 -9.15
N ALA A 46 -7.29 7.32 -7.96
CA ALA A 46 -7.05 8.75 -7.71
C ALA A 46 -5.57 9.11 -7.48
N GLY A 47 -4.63 8.18 -7.68
CA GLY A 47 -3.19 8.41 -7.60
C GLY A 47 -2.56 8.25 -6.20
N PHE A 48 -3.33 7.79 -5.20
CA PHE A 48 -2.81 7.53 -3.85
C PHE A 48 -2.27 6.10 -3.73
N PHE A 49 -0.97 5.99 -3.46
CA PHE A 49 -0.36 4.71 -3.11
C PHE A 49 -0.59 4.40 -1.62
N THR A 50 -1.63 3.63 -1.34
CA THR A 50 -2.02 3.26 0.02
C THR A 50 -1.17 2.13 0.63
N ILE A 51 -0.28 1.55 -0.16
CA ILE A 51 0.67 0.51 0.26
C ILE A 51 2.04 0.97 -0.21
N ARG A 52 3.00 1.07 0.72
CA ARG A 52 4.41 1.25 0.37
C ARG A 52 4.88 0.02 -0.40
N ARG A 53 5.27 0.20 -1.66
CA ARG A 53 5.94 -0.82 -2.48
C ARG A 53 7.44 -0.55 -2.48
N MET A 54 8.24 -1.61 -2.66
CA MET A 54 9.66 -1.43 -2.94
C MET A 54 9.79 -0.77 -4.31
N SER A 55 10.49 0.37 -4.37
CA SER A 55 10.90 0.95 -5.65
C SER A 55 12.02 0.13 -6.29
N ASP A 56 12.34 0.40 -7.55
CA ASP A 56 13.49 -0.25 -8.21
C ASP A 56 14.80 0.02 -7.45
N ASP A 57 14.96 1.22 -6.88
CA ASP A 57 16.11 1.55 -6.02
C ASP A 57 16.13 0.73 -4.72
N ASP A 58 14.97 0.53 -4.08
CA ASP A 58 14.86 -0.33 -2.89
C ASP A 58 15.22 -1.78 -3.24
N ILE A 59 14.81 -2.26 -4.42
CA ILE A 59 15.11 -3.61 -4.91
C ILE A 59 16.61 -3.74 -5.22
N ALA A 60 17.19 -2.76 -5.92
CA ALA A 60 18.62 -2.76 -6.22
C ALA A 60 19.48 -2.77 -4.94
N ARG A 61 19.09 -1.96 -3.94
CA ARG A 61 19.74 -1.96 -2.62
C ARG A 61 19.59 -3.30 -1.91
N ALA A 62 18.40 -3.89 -1.94
CA ALA A 62 18.14 -5.21 -1.33
C ALA A 62 18.93 -6.34 -2.03
N ARG A 63 19.12 -6.26 -3.35
CA ARG A 63 19.93 -7.21 -4.13
C ARG A 63 21.41 -7.10 -3.75
N GLY A 64 21.98 -5.91 -3.75
CA GLY A 64 23.38 -5.70 -3.36
C GLY A 64 23.65 -6.16 -1.92
N ALA A 65 22.72 -5.89 -1.00
CA ALA A 65 22.80 -6.41 0.37
C ALA A 65 22.76 -7.94 0.44
N ARG A 66 21.92 -8.59 -0.38
CA ARG A 66 21.83 -10.05 -0.44
C ARG A 66 23.09 -10.69 -1.02
N GLU A 67 23.66 -10.09 -2.06
CA GLU A 67 24.92 -10.50 -2.67
C GLU A 67 26.09 -10.36 -1.69
N ALA A 68 26.06 -9.33 -0.84
CA ALA A 68 27.00 -9.16 0.28
C ALA A 68 26.77 -10.13 1.45
N GLY A 69 25.86 -11.11 1.31
CA GLY A 69 25.62 -12.17 2.30
C GLY A 69 24.65 -11.80 3.41
N GLN A 70 23.97 -10.64 3.36
CA GLN A 70 23.00 -10.28 4.38
C GLN A 70 21.74 -11.15 4.30
N SER A 71 21.18 -11.49 5.46
CA SER A 71 19.93 -12.26 5.56
C SER A 71 18.72 -11.40 5.17
N ILE A 72 17.64 -12.04 4.72
CA ILE A 72 16.37 -11.36 4.40
C ILE A 72 15.86 -10.52 5.58
N ASN A 73 15.97 -11.02 6.82
CA ASN A 73 15.53 -10.30 8.01
C ASN A 73 16.38 -9.05 8.28
N SER A 74 17.69 -9.13 8.04
CA SER A 74 18.58 -7.96 8.13
C SER A 74 18.20 -6.90 7.09
N ILE A 75 17.98 -7.32 5.84
CA ILE A 75 17.57 -6.44 4.74
C ILE A 75 16.21 -5.79 5.03
N ALA A 76 15.25 -6.55 5.55
CA ALA A 76 13.94 -6.05 5.96
C ALA A 76 14.05 -4.96 7.04
N CYS A 77 14.91 -5.18 8.04
CA CYS A 77 15.17 -4.21 9.10
C CYS A 77 15.70 -2.88 8.54
N VAL A 78 16.72 -2.93 7.67
CA VAL A 78 17.35 -1.70 7.14
C VAL A 78 16.51 -0.98 6.08
N THR A 79 15.68 -1.71 5.32
CA THR A 79 14.81 -1.12 4.29
C THR A 79 13.44 -0.69 4.82
N GLY A 80 13.07 -1.15 6.02
CA GLY A 80 11.77 -0.89 6.64
C GLY A 80 10.61 -1.61 5.93
N PHE A 81 10.88 -2.67 5.18
CA PHE A 81 9.87 -3.54 4.57
C PHE A 81 9.72 -4.83 5.37
N SER A 82 8.60 -5.54 5.20
CA SER A 82 8.45 -6.86 5.81
C SER A 82 9.41 -7.88 5.17
N PRO A 83 9.90 -8.89 5.92
CA PRO A 83 10.72 -9.97 5.35
C PRO A 83 10.07 -10.67 4.16
N HIS A 84 8.74 -10.85 4.19
CA HIS A 84 7.98 -11.42 3.09
C HIS A 84 8.01 -10.53 1.83
N THR A 85 7.89 -9.21 2.00
CA THR A 85 8.00 -8.24 0.89
C THR A 85 9.39 -8.31 0.26
N VAL A 86 10.45 -8.31 1.08
CA VAL A 86 11.83 -8.41 0.61
C VAL A 86 12.08 -9.74 -0.11
N ALA A 87 11.65 -10.86 0.48
CA ALA A 87 11.81 -12.18 -0.14
C ALA A 87 11.09 -12.28 -1.50
N ARG A 88 9.91 -11.66 -1.64
CA ARG A 88 9.17 -11.63 -2.90
C ARG A 88 9.85 -10.76 -3.95
N ALA A 89 10.47 -9.65 -3.56
CA ALA A 89 11.17 -8.75 -4.47
C ALA A 89 12.51 -9.30 -4.99
N LEU A 90 13.11 -10.24 -4.24
CA LEU A 90 14.39 -10.89 -4.58
C LEU A 90 14.23 -12.26 -5.26
N ARG A 91 12.99 -12.74 -5.46
CA ARG A 91 12.71 -13.88 -6.33
C ARG A 91 12.71 -13.45 -7.80
#